data_AF-A0A838F974-F1
#
_entry.id   AF-A0A838F974-F1
#
_cell.length_a   1.000
_cell.length_b   1.000
_cell.length_c   1.000
_cell.angle_alpha   90.00
_cell.angle_beta   90.00
_cell.angle_gamma   90.00
#
_symmetry.space_group_name_H-M   'P 1'
#
loop_
_entity.id
_entity.type
_entity.pdbx_description
1 polymer ?
#
loop_
_entity_poly.entity_id
_entity_poly.type
_entity_poly.pdbx_seq_one_letter_code
_entity_poly.pdbx_strand_id
1 'polypeptide(L)' 'MHFQHINEEHLKYFRLVIGDLNVMIDHDTLQHYGHDETEDLKFPPEVVLKPSSTSEVSSLVAFCNQ' A
#
# COMPACT_ATOMS: atom_id res chain seq x y z
N MET A 1 18.39 -2.09 7.63
CA MET A 1 17.20 -1.43 8.20
C MET A 1 16.15 -2.50 8.40
N HIS A 2 15.42 -2.48 9.52
CA HIS A 2 14.35 -3.43 9.79
C HIS A 2 13.02 -2.70 9.57
N PHE A 3 12.22 -3.17 8.62
CA PHE A 3 10.90 -2.65 8.33
C PHE A 3 9.86 -3.59 8.94
N GLN A 4 8.76 -3.01 9.41
CA GLN A 4 7.65 -3.79 9.96
C GLN A 4 6.77 -4.34 8.83
N HIS A 5 6.25 -5.55 9.01
CA HIS A 5 5.22 -6.10 8.14
C HIS A 5 3.88 -5.39 8.34
N ILE A 6 3.00 -5.48 7.34
CA ILE A 6 1.65 -4.92 7.43
C ILE A 6 0.83 -5.74 8.42
N ASN A 7 0.06 -5.05 9.25
CA ASN A 7 -0.85 -5.65 10.21
C ASN A 7 -2.24 -4.99 10.12
N GLU A 8 -3.19 -5.51 10.89
CA GLU A 8 -4.58 -5.02 10.90
C GLU A 8 -4.71 -3.57 11.37
N GLU A 9 -3.84 -3.06 12.23
CA GLU A 9 -3.88 -1.66 12.66
C GLU A 9 -3.47 -0.73 11.53
N HIS A 10 -2.45 -1.11 10.75
CA HIS A 10 -2.06 -0.37 9.55
C HIS A 10 -3.20 -0.33 8.53
N LEU A 11 -3.84 -1.47 8.27
CA LEU A 11 -4.98 -1.54 7.34
C LEU A 11 -6.15 -0.66 7.79
N LYS A 12 -6.48 -0.66 9.10
CA LYS A 12 -7.50 0.22 9.65
C LYS A 12 -7.16 1.69 9.47
N TYR A 13 -5.90 2.07 9.72
CA TYR A 13 -5.45 3.44 9.53
C TYR A 13 -5.53 3.86 8.05
N PHE A 14 -5.05 3.02 7.13
CA PHE A 14 -5.11 3.32 5.70
C PHE A 14 -6.55 3.51 5.23
N ARG A 15 -7.46 2.60 5.61
CA ARG A 15 -8.89 2.70 5.28
C ARG A 15 -9.53 3.98 5.82
N LEU A 16 -9.13 4.42 7.02
CA LEU A 16 -9.59 5.68 7.60
C LEU A 16 -9.14 6.90 6.78
N VAL A 17 -7.91 6.88 6.26
CA VAL A 17 -7.32 8.02 5.56
C VAL A 17 -7.78 8.10 4.11
N ILE A 18 -7.78 6.98 3.37
CA ILE A 18 -8.02 6.98 1.92
C ILE A 18 -9.32 6.27 1.50
N GLY A 19 -10.03 5.65 2.45
CA GLY A 19 -11.25 4.88 2.19
C GLY A 19 -10.98 3.44 1.75
N ASP A 20 -11.95 2.56 2.01
CA ASP A 20 -11.82 1.10 1.79
C ASP A 20 -11.48 0.72 0.36
N LEU A 21 -12.11 1.36 -0.63
CA LEU A 21 -11.90 1.07 -2.05
C LEU A 21 -10.49 1.38 -2.54
N ASN A 22 -9.75 2.20 -1.79
CA ASN A 22 -8.39 2.63 -2.14
C ASN A 22 -7.31 1.81 -1.40
N VAL A 23 -7.70 0.82 -0.60
CA VAL A 23 -6.81 -0.12 0.09
C VAL A 23 -7.00 -1.52 -0.50
N MET A 24 -6.09 -1.93 -1.37
CA MET A 24 -6.19 -3.19 -2.11
C MET A 24 -5.22 -4.23 -1.54
N ILE A 25 -5.76 -5.42 -1.25
CA ILE A 25 -5.04 -6.59 -0.72
C ILE A 25 -5.42 -7.87 -1.50
N ASP A 26 -6.16 -7.73 -2.59
CA ASP A 26 -6.55 -8.84 -3.46
C ASP A 26 -5.37 -9.30 -4.33
N HIS A 27 -5.33 -10.60 -4.58
CA HIS A 27 -4.19 -11.23 -5.25
C HIS A 27 -3.88 -10.63 -6.62
N ASP A 28 -4.91 -10.41 -7.45
CA ASP A 28 -4.73 -9.90 -8.82
C ASP A 28 -4.10 -8.51 -8.82
N THR A 29 -4.58 -7.62 -7.94
CA THR A 29 -4.02 -6.27 -7.81
C THR A 29 -2.58 -6.30 -7.29
N LEU A 30 -2.28 -7.13 -6.28
CA LEU A 30 -0.93 -7.25 -5.74
C LEU A 30 0.07 -7.79 -6.79
N GLN A 31 -0.37 -8.75 -7.62
CA GLN A 31 0.45 -9.24 -8.74
C GLN A 31 0.67 -8.14 -9.78
N HIS A 32 -0.39 -7.42 -10.15
CA HIS A 32 -0.31 -6.36 -11.15
C HIS A 32 0.67 -5.25 -10.75
N TYR A 33 0.64 -4.79 -9.50
CA TYR A 33 1.53 -3.74 -9.00
C TYR A 33 2.89 -4.24 -8.50
N GLY A 34 3.11 -5.55 -8.48
CA GLY A 34 4.39 -6.17 -8.11
C GLY A 34 5.23 -6.60 -9.31
N HIS A 35 4.79 -6.33 -10.53
CA HIS A 35 5.43 -6.79 -11.76
C HIS A 35 6.28 -5.68 -12.38
N ASP A 36 7.55 -5.99 -12.69
CA ASP A 36 8.40 -5.16 -13.53
C ASP A 36 8.19 -5.50 -15.02
N GLU A 37 7.86 -4.48 -15.82
CA GLU A 37 7.49 -4.66 -17.23
C GLU A 37 8.67 -4.93 -18.18
N THR A 38 9.93 -4.70 -17.75
CA THR A 38 11.10 -4.88 -18.63
C THR A 38 11.78 -6.22 -18.39
N GLU A 39 11.99 -6.57 -17.11
CA GLU A 39 12.76 -7.74 -16.70
C GLU A 39 11.87 -8.93 -16.26
N ASP A 40 10.52 -8.82 -16.36
CA ASP A 40 9.52 -9.82 -15.92
C ASP A 40 9.73 -10.27 -14.45
N LEU A 41 10.30 -9.37 -13.64
CA LEU A 41 10.50 -9.61 -12.20
C LEU A 41 9.18 -9.43 -11.46
N LYS A 42 8.89 -10.33 -10.52
CA LYS A 42 7.62 -10.34 -9.77
C LYS A 42 7.87 -10.34 -8.26
N PHE A 43 7.58 -9.21 -7.64
CA PHE A 43 7.70 -8.96 -6.19
C PHE A 43 6.41 -8.31 -5.66
N PRO A 44 5.33 -9.08 -5.46
CA PRO A 44 4.06 -8.55 -4.98
C PRO A 44 4.20 -7.92 -3.59
N PRO A 45 3.68 -6.71 -3.36
CA PRO A 45 3.65 -6.10 -2.03
C PRO A 45 2.58 -6.75 -1.14
N GLU A 46 2.57 -6.40 0.15
CA GLU A 46 1.52 -6.82 1.09
C GLU A 46 0.21 -6.02 0.93
N VAL A 47 0.30 -4.78 0.42
CA VAL A 47 -0.84 -3.87 0.23
C VAL A 47 -0.54 -2.85 -0.87
N VAL A 48 -1.56 -2.45 -1.62
CA VAL A 48 -1.51 -1.32 -2.56
C VAL A 48 -2.45 -0.22 -2.08
N LEU A 49 -1.94 1.01 -2.02
CA LEU A 49 -2.68 2.20 -1.57
C LEU A 49 -2.84 3.18 -2.74
N LYS A 50 -4.06 3.65 -2.99
CA LYS A 50 -4.37 4.63 -4.05
C LYS A 50 -4.96 5.93 -3.48
N PRO A 51 -4.14 6.79 -2.84
CA PRO A 51 -4.60 8.10 -2.39
C PRO A 51 -5.07 8.96 -3.57
N SER A 52 -6.09 9.77 -3.33
CA SER A 52 -6.68 10.68 -4.33
C SER A 52 -6.25 12.14 -4.17
N SER A 53 -5.52 12.46 -3.09
CA SER A 53 -5.06 13.82 -2.79
C SER A 53 -3.64 13.84 -2.22
N THR A 54 -2.95 14.98 -2.35
CA THR A 54 -1.62 15.19 -1.77
C THR A 54 -1.64 15.14 -0.23
N SER A 55 -2.74 15.56 0.39
CA SER A 55 -2.94 15.50 1.84
C SER A 55 -2.99 14.05 2.34
N GLU A 56 -3.64 13.15 1.61
CA GLU A 56 -3.65 11.71 1.92
C GLU A 56 -2.25 11.10 1.81
N VAL A 57 -1.52 11.40 0.72
CA VAL A 57 -0.11 10.95 0.55
C VAL A 57 0.74 11.39 1.74
N SER A 58 0.65 12.68 2.11
CA SER A 58 1.40 13.23 3.24
C SER A 58 1.07 12.53 4.55
N SER A 59 -0.20 12.18 4.78
CA SER A 59 -0.64 11.50 6.01
C SER A 59 -0.11 10.07 6.06
N LEU A 60 -0.17 9.34 4.94
CA LEU A 60 0.35 7.97 4.84
C LEU A 60 1.86 7.91 5.08
N VAL A 61 2.64 8.77 4.43
CA VAL A 61 4.10 8.79 4.58
C VAL A 61 4.51 9.16 6.01
N ALA A 62 3.80 10.12 6.63
CA ALA A 62 4.05 10.50 8.02
C ALA A 62 3.76 9.35 9.00
N PHE A 63 2.74 8.53 8.72
CA PHE A 63 2.44 7.33 9.51
C PHE A 63 3.49 6.23 9.33
N CYS A 64 3.89 5.93 8.09
CA CYS A 64 4.86 4.87 7.80
C CYS A 64 6.28 5.14 8.31
N ASN A 65 6.60 6.38 8.67
CA ASN A 65 7.91 6.79 9.18
C ASN A 65 7.99 6.78 10.73
N GLN A 66 6.91 6.41 11.41
CA GLN A 66 6.87 6.28 12.88
C GLN A 66 7.32 4.88 13.31
#